data_AF-U5MVJ5-F1
#
_entry.id   AF-U5MVJ5-F1
#
_cell.length_a   1.000
_cell.length_b   1.000
_cell.length_c   1.000
_cell.angle_alpha   90.00
_cell.angle_beta   90.00
_cell.angle_gamma   90.00
#
_symmetry.space_group_name_H-M   'P 1'
#
loop_
_entity.id
_entity.type
_entity.pdbx_description
1 polymer ?
#
loop_
_entity_poly.entity_id
_entity_poly.type
_entity_poly.pdbx_seq_one_letter_code
_entity_poly.pdbx_strand_id
1 'polypeptide(L)'
;MKVIKELELEKMIALSKYHTVRTIDINDETLKKVLVYYDFISNNIEDLMLKEDKSKIMYSKYYWYTKYKQRYFEVIGYDAGIEQEGFKLLEEIENELEYGVDWSIIQEIEEGEK
;
A
#
# COMPACT_ATOMS: atom_id res chain seq x y z
N MET A 1 -3.67 -6.35 -13.20
CA MET A 1 -4.06 -5.62 -11.98
C MET A 1 -4.50 -4.14 -12.17
N LYS A 2 -5.65 -3.72 -11.61
CA LYS A 2 -6.05 -2.29 -11.46
C LYS A 2 -5.64 -1.78 -10.06
N VAL A 3 -4.35 -1.50 -9.85
CA VAL A 3 -3.87 -0.74 -8.68
C VAL A 3 -3.48 0.67 -9.11
N ILE A 4 -3.50 1.62 -8.19
CA ILE A 4 -2.97 2.96 -8.39
C ILE A 4 -1.44 2.82 -8.53
N LYS A 5 -0.94 2.99 -9.75
CA LYS A 5 0.48 2.92 -10.07
C LYS A 5 1.19 4.21 -9.65
N GLU A 6 2.52 4.16 -9.59
CA GLU A 6 3.39 5.22 -9.06
C GLU A 6 3.05 6.62 -9.58
N LEU A 7 2.99 6.78 -10.90
CA LEU A 7 2.74 8.08 -11.54
C LEU A 7 1.36 8.67 -11.20
N GLU A 8 0.36 7.82 -11.00
CA GLU A 8 -0.99 8.25 -10.58
C GLU A 8 -0.96 8.69 -9.12
N LEU A 9 -0.28 7.92 -8.27
CA LEU A 9 -0.17 8.22 -6.85
C LEU A 9 0.63 9.50 -6.57
N GLU A 10 1.74 9.72 -7.28
CA GLU A 10 2.54 10.95 -7.17
C GLU A 10 1.71 12.20 -7.51
N LYS A 11 0.84 12.11 -8.52
CA LYS A 11 -0.09 13.21 -8.86
C LYS A 11 -1.11 13.44 -7.76
N MET A 12 -1.69 12.38 -7.19
CA MET A 12 -2.64 12.48 -6.09
C MET A 12 -1.99 13.12 -4.84
N ILE A 13 -0.77 12.72 -4.50
CA ILE A 13 0.00 13.28 -3.38
C ILE A 13 0.30 14.77 -3.63
N ALA A 14 0.74 15.14 -4.84
CA ALA A 14 1.04 16.53 -5.17
C ALA A 14 -0.19 17.45 -5.05
N LEU A 15 -1.39 16.94 -5.35
CA LEU A 15 -2.64 17.70 -5.29
C LEU A 15 -3.25 17.81 -3.88
N SER A 16 -2.99 16.84 -3.01
CA SER A 16 -3.67 16.69 -1.71
C SER A 16 -3.11 17.57 -0.59
N LYS A 17 -2.03 18.33 -0.83
CA LYS A 17 -1.25 19.01 0.24
C LYS A 17 -0.87 18.05 1.37
N TYR A 18 -0.71 16.76 1.07
CA TYR A 18 -0.37 15.75 2.05
C TYR A 18 1.02 16.05 2.61
N HIS A 19 1.07 16.39 3.90
CA HIS A 19 2.32 16.53 4.62
C HIS A 19 2.64 15.14 5.17
N THR A 20 3.70 14.52 4.67
CA THR A 20 4.21 13.26 5.23
C THR A 20 4.41 13.42 6.73
N VAL A 21 3.54 12.77 7.51
CA VAL A 21 3.41 12.97 8.97
C VAL A 21 4.62 12.41 9.74
N ARG A 22 5.50 11.66 9.07
CA ARG A 22 6.65 11.01 9.71
C ARG A 22 7.91 11.21 8.88
N THR A 23 8.74 12.17 9.27
CA THR A 23 10.19 12.10 9.02
C THR A 23 10.75 11.00 9.90
N ILE A 24 10.52 9.73 9.53
CA ILE A 24 11.40 8.65 9.99
C ILE A 24 12.73 8.89 9.28
N ASP A 25 13.81 8.90 10.05
CA ASP A 25 15.17 9.02 9.52
C ASP A 25 15.54 7.70 8.81
N ILE A 26 14.98 7.54 7.60
CA ILE A 26 15.21 6.39 6.71
C ILE A 26 16.25 6.81 5.69
N ASN A 27 17.43 6.21 5.78
CA ASN A 27 18.52 6.45 4.82
C ASN A 27 18.20 5.88 3.42
N ASP A 28 17.39 4.82 3.34
CA ASP A 28 17.01 4.21 2.07
C ASP A 28 15.85 4.99 1.42
N GLU A 29 16.17 5.76 0.38
CA GLU A 29 15.18 6.59 -0.33
C GLU A 29 14.06 5.77 -0.98
N THR A 30 14.34 4.53 -1.41
CA THR A 30 13.31 3.64 -1.95
C THR A 30 12.32 3.23 -0.86
N LEU A 31 12.80 2.80 0.31
CA LEU A 31 11.98 2.44 1.47
C LEU A 31 11.12 3.62 1.91
N LYS A 32 11.72 4.80 2.00
CA LYS A 32 11.02 6.04 2.34
C LYS A 32 9.91 6.31 1.32
N LYS A 33 10.21 6.21 0.02
CA LYS A 33 9.23 6.45 -1.05
C LYS A 33 8.03 5.52 -0.97
N VAL A 34 8.24 4.21 -0.85
CA VAL A 34 7.13 3.23 -0.77
C VAL A 34 6.34 3.35 0.53
N LEU A 35 6.99 3.75 1.64
CA LEU A 35 6.29 4.06 2.89
C LEU A 35 5.35 5.27 2.71
N VAL A 36 5.82 6.35 2.07
CA VAL A 36 4.98 7.53 1.79
C VAL A 36 3.73 7.16 0.99
N TYR A 37 3.87 6.25 0.02
CA TYR A 37 2.76 5.77 -0.80
C TYR A 37 1.74 4.97 -0.01
N TYR A 38 2.21 4.00 0.77
CA TYR A 38 1.36 3.22 1.66
C TYR A 38 0.64 4.12 2.68
N ASP A 39 1.38 5.03 3.33
CA ASP A 39 0.84 5.96 4.32
C ASP A 39 -0.20 6.91 3.70
N PHE A 40 0.07 7.43 2.49
CA PHE A 40 -0.87 8.30 1.80
C PHE A 40 -2.21 7.62 1.55
N ILE A 41 -2.20 6.40 1.01
CA ILE A 41 -3.45 5.66 0.76
C ILE A 41 -4.15 5.36 2.08
N SER A 42 -3.42 4.88 3.08
CA SER A 42 -3.99 4.51 4.38
C SER A 42 -4.64 5.69 5.09
N ASN A 43 -4.01 6.88 5.05
CA ASN A 43 -4.51 8.07 5.72
C ASN A 43 -5.60 8.82 4.94
N ASN A 44 -5.81 8.48 3.66
CA ASN A 44 -6.84 9.10 2.81
C ASN A 44 -7.86 8.08 2.29
N ILE A 45 -7.94 6.91 2.91
CA ILE A 45 -8.70 5.77 2.38
C ILE A 45 -10.18 6.09 2.16
N GLU A 46 -10.82 6.79 3.10
CA GLU A 46 -12.22 7.19 3.01
C GLU A 46 -12.48 8.13 1.83
N ASP A 47 -11.65 9.16 1.65
CA ASP A 47 -11.78 10.11 0.53
C ASP A 47 -11.48 9.44 -0.82
N LEU A 48 -10.51 8.54 -0.86
CA LEU A 48 -10.17 7.78 -2.06
C LEU A 48 -11.30 6.83 -2.47
N MET A 49 -11.93 6.15 -1.51
CA MET A 49 -13.09 5.28 -1.77
C MET A 49 -14.34 6.01 -2.26
N LEU A 50 -14.44 7.34 -2.04
CA LEU A 50 -15.51 8.16 -2.62
C LEU A 50 -15.28 8.51 -4.10
N LYS A 51 -14.03 8.44 -4.58
CA LYS A 51 -13.61 8.90 -5.91
C LYS A 51 -13.25 7.77 -6.86
N GLU A 52 -12.84 6.64 -6.32
CA GLU A 52 -12.35 5.47 -7.03
C GLU A 52 -13.10 4.21 -6.59
N ASP A 53 -12.96 3.15 -7.38
CA ASP A 53 -13.49 1.85 -7.02
C ASP A 53 -12.87 1.33 -5.71
N LYS A 54 -13.73 0.87 -4.78
CA LYS A 54 -13.31 0.40 -3.46
C LYS A 54 -12.28 -0.73 -3.55
N SER A 55 -12.49 -1.69 -4.44
CA SER A 55 -11.56 -2.80 -4.66
C SER A 55 -10.22 -2.30 -5.17
N LYS A 56 -10.20 -1.35 -6.12
CA LYS A 56 -8.98 -0.67 -6.57
C LYS A 56 -8.22 -0.03 -5.40
N ILE A 57 -8.89 0.67 -4.48
CA ILE A 57 -8.23 1.30 -3.32
C ILE A 57 -7.65 0.26 -2.37
N MET A 58 -8.44 -0.75 -2.01
CA MET A 58 -8.03 -1.82 -1.09
C MET A 58 -6.81 -2.60 -1.60
N TYR A 59 -6.83 -3.02 -2.87
CA TYR A 59 -5.67 -3.69 -3.47
C TYR A 59 -4.47 -2.76 -3.68
N SER A 60 -4.70 -1.46 -3.89
CA SER A 60 -3.59 -0.49 -3.97
C SER A 60 -2.90 -0.32 -2.62
N LYS A 61 -3.67 -0.27 -1.52
CA LYS A 61 -3.13 -0.23 -0.16
C LYS A 61 -2.22 -1.44 0.10
N TYR A 62 -2.73 -2.65 -0.18
CA TYR A 62 -1.97 -3.89 -0.01
C TYR A 62 -0.74 -3.97 -0.94
N TYR A 63 -0.86 -3.52 -2.19
CA TYR A 63 0.25 -3.46 -3.13
C TYR A 63 1.40 -2.60 -2.63
N TRP A 64 1.11 -1.35 -2.21
CA TRP A 64 2.16 -0.44 -1.73
C TRP A 64 2.73 -0.87 -0.39
N TYR A 65 1.91 -1.45 0.48
CA TYR A 65 2.38 -2.10 1.69
C TYR A 65 3.36 -3.26 1.38
N THR A 66 3.05 -4.10 0.40
CA THR A 66 3.92 -5.23 0.00
C THR A 66 5.27 -4.73 -0.49
N LYS A 67 5.30 -3.65 -1.30
CA LYS A 67 6.55 -3.00 -1.73
C LYS A 67 7.34 -2.42 -0.55
N TYR A 68 6.64 -1.81 0.42
CA TYR A 68 7.24 -1.36 1.66
C TYR A 68 7.85 -2.49 2.49
N LYS A 69 7.08 -3.56 2.74
CA LYS A 69 7.51 -4.76 3.47
C LYS A 69 8.76 -5.38 2.85
N GLN A 70 8.71 -5.66 1.54
CA GLN A 70 9.83 -6.25 0.79
C GLN A 70 11.09 -5.41 0.95
N ARG A 71 11.00 -4.09 0.70
CA ARG A 71 12.17 -3.20 0.81
C ARG A 71 12.66 -3.08 2.26
N TYR A 72 11.76 -3.04 3.23
CA TYR A 72 12.12 -2.98 4.64
C TYR A 72 12.93 -4.22 5.05
N PHE A 73 12.46 -5.42 4.69
CA PHE A 73 13.16 -6.67 5.02
C PHE A 73 14.53 -6.77 4.35
N GLU A 74 14.68 -6.22 3.14
CA GLU A 74 15.97 -6.15 2.45
C GLU A 74 16.99 -5.26 3.18
N VAL A 75 16.58 -4.09 3.66
CA VAL A 75 17.53 -3.04 4.12
C VAL A 75 17.65 -2.93 5.64
N ILE A 76 16.61 -3.29 6.38
CA ILE A 76 16.59 -3.27 7.86
C ILE A 76 16.65 -4.69 8.42
N GLY A 77 16.01 -5.65 7.74
CA GLY A 77 15.89 -7.02 8.19
C GLY A 77 14.45 -7.40 8.53
N TYR A 78 14.22 -8.69 8.77
CA TYR A 78 12.91 -9.24 9.06
C TYR A 78 12.30 -8.66 10.34
N ASP A 79 11.03 -8.29 10.26
CA ASP A 79 10.21 -7.81 11.38
C ASP A 79 8.85 -8.53 11.37
N ALA A 80 8.57 -9.28 12.43
CA ALA A 80 7.35 -10.06 12.54
C ALA A 80 6.09 -9.19 12.70
N GLY A 81 6.22 -7.98 13.26
CA GLY A 81 5.13 -7.02 13.37
C GLY A 81 4.77 -6.43 12.02
N ILE A 82 5.77 -6.17 11.17
CA ILE A 82 5.53 -5.85 9.77
C ILE A 82 4.84 -7.03 9.11
N GLU A 83 5.40 -8.25 9.11
CA GLU A 83 4.77 -9.42 8.47
C GLU A 83 3.28 -9.61 8.89
N GLN A 84 2.99 -9.47 10.18
CA GLN A 84 1.63 -9.53 10.73
C GLN A 84 0.68 -8.47 10.15
N GLU A 85 1.18 -7.26 9.88
CA GLU A 85 0.38 -6.21 9.25
C GLU A 85 -0.11 -6.62 7.85
N GLY A 86 0.69 -7.38 7.10
CA GLY A 86 0.28 -7.93 5.81
C GLY A 86 -0.96 -8.83 5.92
N PHE A 87 -1.01 -9.68 6.94
CA PHE A 87 -2.19 -10.52 7.21
C PHE A 87 -3.42 -9.69 7.60
N LYS A 88 -3.25 -8.66 8.44
CA LYS A 88 -4.36 -7.77 8.81
C LYS A 88 -4.95 -7.04 7.60
N LEU A 89 -4.11 -6.64 6.64
CA LEU A 89 -4.60 -6.00 5.42
C LEU A 89 -5.41 -6.98 4.55
N LEU A 90 -5.03 -8.27 4.51
CA LEU A 90 -5.85 -9.29 3.84
C LEU A 90 -7.19 -9.49 4.55
N GLU A 91 -7.20 -9.53 5.89
CA GLU A 91 -8.44 -9.57 6.67
C GLU A 91 -9.31 -8.32 6.44
N GLU A 92 -8.69 -7.14 6.30
CA GLU A 92 -9.40 -5.90 5.95
C GLU A 92 -10.05 -6.01 4.57
N ILE A 93 -9.34 -6.52 3.56
CA ILE A 93 -9.91 -6.77 2.22
C ILE A 93 -11.09 -7.74 2.30
N GLU A 94 -10.94 -8.85 3.03
CA GLU A 94 -11.99 -9.87 3.21
C GLU A 94 -13.27 -9.26 3.81
N ASN A 95 -13.11 -8.38 4.80
CA ASN A 95 -14.25 -7.74 5.47
C ASN A 95 -14.87 -6.60 4.67
N GLU A 96 -14.09 -5.89 3.87
CA GLU A 96 -14.52 -4.68 3.17
C GLU A 96 -15.11 -4.95 1.77
N LEU A 97 -14.73 -6.04 1.10
CA LEU A 97 -15.20 -6.37 -0.25
C LEU A 97 -16.31 -7.42 -0.21
N GLU A 98 -17.37 -7.22 -1.01
CA GLU A 98 -18.54 -8.12 -1.06
C GLU A 98 -18.19 -9.58 -1.39
N TYR A 99 -17.18 -9.79 -2.23
CA TYR A 99 -16.75 -11.11 -2.68
C TYR A 99 -15.50 -11.62 -1.94
N GLY A 100 -15.07 -10.91 -0.90
CA GLY A 100 -13.84 -11.21 -0.15
C GLY A 100 -12.56 -10.99 -0.96
N VAL A 101 -11.48 -11.62 -0.51
CA VAL A 101 -10.14 -11.55 -1.12
C VAL A 101 -10.09 -12.31 -2.44
N ASP A 102 -9.69 -11.62 -3.50
CA ASP A 102 -9.30 -12.22 -4.78
C ASP A 102 -7.82 -12.63 -4.71
N TRP A 103 -7.61 -13.91 -4.41
CA TRP A 103 -6.27 -14.50 -4.28
C TRP A 103 -5.43 -14.42 -5.57
N SER A 104 -6.06 -14.31 -6.74
CA SER A 104 -5.32 -14.13 -7.99
C SER A 104 -4.61 -12.78 -8.04
N ILE A 105 -5.27 -11.72 -7.54
CA ILE A 105 -4.68 -10.39 -7.42
C ILE A 105 -3.59 -10.38 -6.35
N ILE A 106 -3.81 -11.04 -5.20
CA ILE A 106 -2.79 -11.15 -4.15
C ILE A 106 -1.53 -11.82 -4.68
N GLN A 107 -1.68 -12.91 -5.45
CA GLN A 107 -0.56 -13.60 -6.09
C GLN A 107 0.19 -12.68 -7.07
N GLU A 108 -0.54 -11.95 -7.96
CA GLU A 108 0.07 -10.97 -8.87
C GLU A 108 0.91 -9.92 -8.11
N ILE A 109 0.43 -9.46 -6.95
CA ILE A 109 1.12 -8.46 -6.11
C ILE A 109 2.40 -9.01 -5.50
N GLU A 110 2.33 -10.18 -4.86
CA GLU A 110 3.44 -10.78 -4.10
C GLU A 110 4.54 -11.32 -5.04
N GLU A 111 4.18 -11.91 -6.18
CA GLU A 111 5.14 -12.40 -7.18
C GLU A 111 5.75 -11.27 -8.04
N GLY A 112 5.19 -10.06 -7.96
CA GLY A 112 5.66 -8.91 -8.72
C GLY A 112 5.35 -9.00 -10.21
N GLU A 113 4.33 -9.77 -10.61
CA GLU A 113 3.93 -9.89 -12.01
C GLU A 113 3.16 -8.64 -12.49
N LYS A 114 3.91 -7.70 -13.11
CA LYS A 114 3.54 -6.56 -13.99
C LYS A 114 2.92 -5.27 -13.39
#